data_AF-A0A0P7DRL4-F1
#
_entry.id   AF-A0A0P7DRL4-F1
#
_cell.length_a   1.000
_cell.length_b   1.000
_cell.length_c   1.000
_cell.angle_alpha   90.00
_cell.angle_beta   90.00
_cell.angle_gamma   90.00
#
_symmetry.space_group_name_H-M   'P 1'
#
loop_
_entity.id
_entity.type
_entity.pdbx_description
1 polymer ?
#
loop_
_entity_poly.entity_id
_entity_poly.type
_entity_poly.pdbx_seq_one_letter_code
_entity_poly.pdbx_strand_id
1 'polypeptide(L)'
;MPDTPDLSTCSSYPVPPRRPSTAEAVGEPRPVPRGWPEESLTRRLSTYLGQPLEPLALAWPDSANWLWRQRGGTPGLIKLARTGPDHDPFWRAMRGVFGADRWATPEGLTRLAGALPARLPIPPLPLTFLGRLDGAPIWHLPWSSGQPSDLSITFCELLGDQLGRLHQDTVSGFGQPLAQPMPLLHWNTRVTRFLAHHPRRAELGTLLKRTFPAPTRAVWCLPDMRADQYLCAATGWVWSDWEALVWAPIEFDWALVELLLETPEQRQAFMKGYSRHGRMIDLDGQRELCRALLWAMEAFGPRSYAELAAAPAWVSPRSLA
;
A
#
# COMPACT_ATOMS: atom_id res chain seq x y z
N MET A 1 15.51 14.83 -32.61
CA MET A 1 15.06 13.87 -31.59
C MET A 1 15.75 14.27 -30.31
N PRO A 2 15.05 14.74 -29.28
CA PRO A 2 15.71 15.04 -28.02
C PRO A 2 15.94 13.73 -27.26
N ASP A 3 17.19 13.56 -26.82
CA ASP A 3 17.69 12.44 -26.05
C ASP A 3 16.85 12.23 -24.79
N THR A 4 16.28 11.03 -24.65
CA THR A 4 15.71 10.54 -23.40
C THR A 4 16.83 10.47 -22.37
N PRO A 5 16.78 11.24 -21.27
CA PRO A 5 17.77 11.11 -20.21
C PRO A 5 17.68 9.71 -19.60
N ASP A 6 18.85 9.13 -19.37
CA ASP A 6 19.06 7.83 -18.73
C ASP A 6 18.44 7.85 -17.32
N LEU A 7 17.34 7.11 -17.14
CA LEU A 7 16.54 7.01 -15.91
C LEU A 7 17.20 6.06 -14.87
N SER A 8 18.48 5.72 -15.01
CA SER A 8 19.13 4.70 -14.19
C SER A 8 19.67 5.17 -12.84
N THR A 9 19.64 6.47 -12.52
CA THR A 9 20.30 6.98 -11.32
C THR A 9 19.38 7.85 -10.45
N CYS A 10 18.32 7.27 -9.88
CA CYS A 10 17.67 7.75 -8.64
C CYS A 10 16.55 6.78 -8.25
N SER A 11 16.91 5.57 -7.82
CA SER A 11 15.91 4.64 -7.29
C SER A 11 16.59 3.65 -6.35
N SER A 12 16.38 3.80 -5.06
CA SER A 12 16.71 2.81 -4.02
C SER A 12 15.75 1.62 -4.03
N TYR A 13 14.93 1.48 -5.08
CA TYR A 13 13.94 0.42 -5.19
C TYR A 13 14.60 -0.91 -5.60
N PRO A 14 14.23 -2.02 -4.95
CA PRO A 14 14.77 -3.32 -5.26
C PRO A 14 14.34 -3.76 -6.65
N VAL A 15 15.31 -4.17 -7.47
CA VAL A 15 15.06 -4.87 -8.71
C VAL A 15 14.66 -6.31 -8.35
N PRO A 16 13.50 -6.82 -8.79
CA PRO A 16 13.10 -8.20 -8.51
C PRO A 16 14.18 -9.18 -8.99
N PRO A 17 14.53 -10.21 -8.19
CA PRO A 17 15.57 -11.16 -8.57
C PRO A 17 15.19 -11.86 -9.87
N ARG A 18 16.14 -12.00 -10.80
CA ARG A 18 15.93 -12.78 -12.03
C ARG A 18 15.76 -14.25 -11.70
N ARG A 19 14.83 -14.92 -12.40
CA ARG A 19 14.69 -16.37 -12.29
C ARG A 19 15.99 -17.03 -12.80
N PRO A 20 16.58 -17.99 -12.08
CA PRO A 20 17.65 -18.80 -12.64
C PRO A 20 17.15 -19.46 -13.93
N SER A 21 17.93 -19.39 -15.00
CA SER A 21 17.55 -20.04 -16.26
C SER A 21 17.47 -21.55 -16.04
N THR A 22 16.43 -22.19 -16.56
CA THR A 22 16.30 -23.66 -16.56
C THR A 22 17.34 -24.35 -17.45
N ALA A 23 18.17 -23.60 -18.19
CA ALA A 23 19.14 -24.13 -19.14
C ALA A 23 20.49 -24.55 -18.52
N GLU A 24 20.70 -24.31 -17.21
CA GLU A 24 21.96 -24.65 -16.52
C GLU A 24 21.84 -25.80 -15.50
N ALA A 25 20.78 -26.62 -15.55
CA ALA A 25 20.55 -27.70 -14.58
C ALA A 25 20.67 -29.10 -15.19
N VAL A 26 21.92 -29.54 -15.44
CA VAL A 26 22.27 -30.96 -15.32
C VAL A 26 22.90 -31.12 -13.94
N GLY A 27 22.13 -31.64 -12.98
CA GLY A 27 22.61 -31.95 -11.63
C GLY A 27 21.86 -31.21 -10.51
N GLU A 28 21.19 -32.01 -9.66
CA GLU A 28 20.48 -31.73 -8.40
C GLU A 28 19.49 -30.53 -8.34
N PRO A 29 18.33 -30.69 -7.69
CA PRO A 29 17.39 -29.59 -7.50
C PRO A 29 18.02 -28.50 -6.63
N ARG A 30 18.52 -27.43 -7.27
CA ARG A 30 18.96 -26.22 -6.56
C ARG A 30 17.78 -25.63 -5.79
N PRO A 31 17.99 -25.20 -4.53
CA PRO A 31 16.94 -24.54 -3.75
C PRO A 31 16.45 -23.30 -4.51
N VAL A 32 15.12 -23.14 -4.55
CA VAL A 32 14.47 -21.97 -5.15
C VAL A 32 15.00 -20.70 -4.45
N PRO A 33 15.43 -19.65 -5.18
CA PRO A 33 15.95 -18.43 -4.57
C PRO A 33 14.94 -17.82 -3.61
N ARG A 34 15.40 -17.23 -2.49
CA ARG A 34 14.52 -16.47 -1.57
C ARG A 34 13.74 -15.42 -2.37
N GLY A 35 12.44 -15.31 -2.08
CA GLY A 35 11.55 -14.39 -2.79
C GLY A 35 10.86 -14.97 -4.01
N TRP A 36 10.92 -16.28 -4.23
CA TRP A 36 10.14 -16.99 -5.24
C TRP A 36 9.16 -17.98 -4.59
N PRO A 37 7.96 -18.17 -5.15
CA PRO A 37 7.11 -19.29 -4.75
C PRO A 37 7.81 -20.63 -5.02
N GLU A 38 7.71 -21.56 -4.08
CA GLU A 38 8.22 -22.92 -4.27
C GLU A 38 7.57 -23.61 -5.48
N GLU A 39 8.30 -24.51 -6.14
CA GLU A 39 7.78 -25.24 -7.29
C GLU A 39 6.59 -26.14 -6.91
N SER A 40 6.66 -26.77 -5.73
CA SER A 40 5.58 -27.57 -5.15
C SER A 40 4.29 -26.75 -4.97
N LEU A 41 4.40 -25.50 -4.49
CA LEU A 41 3.29 -24.58 -4.33
C LEU A 41 2.71 -24.17 -5.69
N THR A 42 3.58 -23.83 -6.63
CA THR A 42 3.17 -23.47 -8.00
C THR A 42 2.41 -24.61 -8.68
N ARG A 43 2.87 -25.85 -8.51
CA ARG A 43 2.21 -27.05 -9.05
C ARG A 43 0.83 -27.26 -8.44
N ARG A 44 0.72 -27.19 -7.11
CA ARG A 44 -0.56 -27.34 -6.39
C ARG A 44 -1.58 -26.27 -6.81
N LEU A 45 -1.14 -25.01 -6.90
CA LEU A 45 -2.01 -23.91 -7.32
C LEU A 45 -2.45 -24.04 -8.79
N SER A 46 -1.53 -24.46 -9.68
CA SER A 46 -1.85 -24.71 -11.09
C SER A 46 -2.89 -25.84 -11.23
N THR A 47 -2.74 -26.94 -10.49
CA THR A 47 -3.72 -28.03 -10.46
C THR A 47 -5.06 -27.56 -9.89
N TYR A 48 -5.05 -26.79 -8.80
CA TYR A 48 -6.27 -26.25 -8.19
C TYR A 48 -7.06 -25.36 -9.15
N LEU A 49 -6.37 -24.51 -9.92
CA LEU A 49 -7.00 -23.60 -10.89
C LEU A 49 -7.22 -24.24 -12.28
N GLY A 50 -6.74 -25.45 -12.50
CA GLY A 50 -6.87 -26.15 -13.78
C GLY A 50 -6.11 -25.50 -14.95
N GLN A 51 -5.06 -24.71 -14.68
CA GLN A 51 -4.32 -23.97 -15.70
C GLN A 51 -2.84 -23.75 -15.35
N PRO A 52 -1.95 -23.60 -16.34
CA PRO A 52 -0.54 -23.35 -16.10
C PRO A 52 -0.28 -21.93 -15.57
N LEU A 53 0.58 -21.83 -14.56
CA LEU A 53 0.96 -20.57 -13.93
C LEU A 53 2.47 -20.33 -14.04
N GLU A 54 2.85 -19.08 -14.22
CA GLU A 54 4.23 -18.62 -14.19
C GLU A 54 4.48 -17.84 -12.89
N PRO A 55 5.32 -18.36 -11.97
CA PRO A 55 5.62 -17.64 -10.73
C PRO A 55 6.33 -16.33 -11.03
N LEU A 56 6.03 -15.31 -10.23
CA LEU A 56 6.72 -14.03 -10.25
C LEU A 56 7.55 -13.91 -8.97
N ALA A 57 8.73 -13.29 -9.11
CA ALA A 57 9.54 -12.92 -7.95
C ALA A 57 8.78 -11.88 -7.11
N LEU A 58 8.96 -11.95 -5.79
CA LEU A 58 8.61 -10.83 -4.92
C LEU A 58 9.48 -9.63 -5.27
N ALA A 59 8.86 -8.46 -5.42
CA ALA A 59 9.57 -7.20 -5.43
C ALA A 59 10.19 -6.91 -4.05
N TRP A 60 9.47 -7.28 -2.97
CA TRP A 60 9.90 -7.04 -1.59
C TRP A 60 9.81 -8.28 -0.70
N PRO A 61 10.77 -8.52 0.21
CA PRO A 61 10.75 -9.68 1.11
C PRO A 61 9.52 -9.79 2.00
N ASP A 62 8.90 -8.66 2.34
CA ASP A 62 7.70 -8.50 3.18
C ASP A 62 6.39 -8.56 2.36
N SER A 63 6.45 -8.81 1.05
CA SER A 63 5.25 -8.90 0.21
C SER A 63 4.24 -9.88 0.80
N ALA A 64 3.01 -9.39 1.00
CA ALA A 64 1.95 -10.13 1.67
C ALA A 64 1.26 -11.18 0.77
N ASN A 65 1.64 -11.24 -0.51
CA ASN A 65 1.12 -12.20 -1.49
C ASN A 65 2.26 -12.89 -2.22
N TRP A 66 2.07 -14.17 -2.54
CA TRP A 66 2.75 -14.80 -3.66
C TRP A 66 2.01 -14.47 -4.95
N LEU A 67 2.77 -14.26 -6.03
CA LEU A 67 2.25 -13.80 -7.30
C LEU A 67 2.59 -14.78 -8.44
N TRP A 68 1.61 -15.02 -9.32
CA TRP A 68 1.83 -15.74 -10.57
C TRP A 68 1.15 -15.01 -11.72
N ARG A 69 1.77 -15.05 -12.89
CA ARG A 69 1.13 -14.68 -14.15
C ARG A 69 0.41 -15.92 -14.72
N GLN A 70 -0.84 -15.74 -15.12
CA GLN A 70 -1.58 -16.76 -15.85
C GLN A 70 -1.07 -16.84 -17.30
N ARG A 71 -0.78 -18.07 -17.78
CA ARG A 71 -0.37 -18.33 -19.17
C ARG A 71 -1.54 -18.88 -19.99
N GLY A 72 -1.73 -18.34 -21.20
CA GLY A 72 -2.85 -18.71 -22.08
C GLY A 72 -4.15 -17.97 -21.73
N GLY A 73 -4.91 -17.57 -22.75
CA GLY A 73 -6.11 -16.72 -22.57
C GLY A 73 -5.79 -15.24 -22.31
N THR A 74 -6.71 -14.52 -21.66
CA THR A 74 -6.51 -13.13 -21.24
C THR A 74 -5.50 -13.06 -20.10
N PRO A 75 -4.40 -12.29 -20.22
CA PRO A 75 -3.38 -12.20 -19.18
C PRO A 75 -3.96 -11.77 -17.81
N GLY A 76 -3.63 -12.54 -16.78
CA GLY A 76 -4.09 -12.32 -15.40
C GLY A 76 -2.95 -12.46 -14.39
N LEU A 77 -3.13 -11.84 -13.24
CA LEU A 77 -2.29 -11.94 -12.04
C LEU A 77 -3.06 -12.75 -10.99
N ILE A 78 -2.49 -13.87 -10.58
CA ILE A 78 -2.97 -14.67 -9.44
C ILE A 78 -2.23 -14.22 -8.18
N LYS A 79 -2.98 -13.86 -7.15
CA LYS A 79 -2.50 -13.53 -5.81
C LYS A 79 -2.89 -14.63 -4.85
N LEU A 80 -1.92 -15.28 -4.20
CA LEU A 80 -2.17 -16.15 -3.04
C LEU A 80 -1.70 -15.39 -1.80
N ALA A 81 -2.56 -15.26 -0.79
CA ALA A 81 -2.15 -14.67 0.48
C ALA A 81 -1.00 -15.47 1.09
N ARG A 82 0.11 -14.78 1.40
CA ARG A 82 1.32 -15.39 1.99
C ARG A 82 1.36 -15.19 3.50
N THR A 83 1.05 -13.99 3.95
CA THR A 83 1.11 -13.59 5.36
C THR A 83 -0.28 -13.17 5.85
N GLY A 84 -0.60 -13.63 7.06
CA GLY A 84 -1.81 -13.24 7.79
C GLY A 84 -1.54 -12.14 8.81
N PRO A 85 -2.60 -11.53 9.37
CA PRO A 85 -2.50 -10.42 10.33
C PRO A 85 -1.78 -10.77 11.64
N ASP A 86 -1.53 -12.05 11.92
CA ASP A 86 -0.77 -12.48 13.10
C ASP A 86 0.75 -12.47 12.88
N HIS A 87 1.19 -12.43 11.62
CA HIS A 87 2.60 -12.51 11.23
C HIS A 87 3.07 -11.33 10.37
N ASP A 88 2.17 -10.39 10.08
CA ASP A 88 2.41 -9.27 9.19
C ASP A 88 2.05 -7.96 9.90
N PRO A 89 3.02 -7.07 10.17
CA PRO A 89 2.77 -5.81 10.89
C PRO A 89 1.71 -4.93 10.23
N PHE A 90 1.74 -4.84 8.90
CA PHE A 90 0.79 -4.06 8.12
C PHE A 90 -0.62 -4.63 8.28
N TRP A 91 -0.83 -5.91 7.95
CA TRP A 91 -2.16 -6.52 8.04
C TRP A 91 -2.67 -6.63 9.49
N ARG A 92 -1.78 -6.73 10.47
CA ARG A 92 -2.14 -6.64 11.89
C ARG A 92 -2.78 -5.30 12.23
N ALA A 93 -2.23 -4.20 11.71
CA ALA A 93 -2.79 -2.86 11.89
C ALA A 93 -4.06 -2.65 11.06
N MET A 94 -4.11 -3.16 9.82
CA MET A 94 -5.33 -3.14 9.00
C MET A 94 -6.50 -3.76 9.76
N ARG A 95 -6.29 -4.94 10.38
CA ARG A 95 -7.29 -5.58 11.24
C ARG A 95 -7.54 -4.79 12.53
N GLY A 96 -6.47 -4.47 13.26
CA GLY A 96 -6.55 -3.90 14.61
C GLY A 96 -7.13 -2.48 14.64
N VAL A 97 -6.78 -1.65 13.67
CA VAL A 97 -7.17 -0.24 13.59
C VAL A 97 -8.34 -0.04 12.64
N PHE A 98 -8.30 -0.58 11.42
CA PHE A 98 -9.34 -0.30 10.42
C PHE A 98 -10.46 -1.35 10.38
N GLY A 99 -10.29 -2.48 11.08
CA GLY A 99 -11.23 -3.60 10.99
C GLY A 99 -11.16 -4.33 9.65
N ALA A 100 -10.12 -4.09 8.85
CA ALA A 100 -9.92 -4.69 7.55
C ALA A 100 -9.17 -6.02 7.68
N ASP A 101 -9.88 -7.13 7.44
CA ASP A 101 -9.31 -8.47 7.49
C ASP A 101 -9.65 -9.26 6.22
N ARG A 102 -8.70 -9.24 5.29
CA ARG A 102 -8.80 -9.98 4.02
C ARG A 102 -8.71 -11.50 4.17
N TRP A 103 -8.23 -12.01 5.30
CA TRP A 103 -8.20 -13.45 5.57
C TRP A 103 -9.54 -13.95 6.09
N ALA A 104 -10.22 -13.15 6.91
CA ALA A 104 -11.55 -13.45 7.42
C ALA A 104 -12.63 -13.31 6.34
N THR A 105 -12.54 -12.30 5.48
CA THR A 105 -13.57 -11.97 4.48
C THR A 105 -13.02 -11.78 3.05
N PRO A 106 -12.33 -12.79 2.48
CA PRO A 106 -11.64 -12.62 1.19
C PRO A 106 -12.59 -12.37 0.01
N GLU A 107 -13.81 -12.89 0.04
CA GLU A 107 -14.86 -12.61 -0.94
C GLU A 107 -15.33 -11.16 -0.84
N GLY A 108 -15.39 -10.62 0.38
CA GLY A 108 -15.82 -9.25 0.64
C GLY A 108 -14.95 -8.24 -0.10
N LEU A 109 -13.64 -8.47 -0.11
CA LEU A 109 -12.64 -7.63 -0.77
C LEU A 109 -12.95 -7.35 -2.25
N THR A 110 -13.54 -8.33 -2.95
CA THR A 110 -13.90 -8.21 -4.37
C THR A 110 -14.93 -7.11 -4.64
N ARG A 111 -15.76 -6.78 -3.65
CA ARG A 111 -16.82 -5.76 -3.75
C ARG A 111 -16.29 -4.35 -3.59
N LEU A 112 -15.07 -4.19 -3.10
CA LEU A 112 -14.48 -2.87 -2.86
C LEU A 112 -14.38 -2.07 -4.17
N ALA A 113 -14.10 -2.73 -5.30
CA ALA A 113 -14.07 -2.11 -6.63
C ALA A 113 -15.34 -1.31 -6.96
N GLY A 114 -16.51 -1.82 -6.57
CA GLY A 114 -17.79 -1.14 -6.79
C GLY A 114 -18.07 0.03 -5.83
N ALA A 115 -17.33 0.12 -4.73
CA ALA A 115 -17.42 1.21 -3.75
C ALA A 115 -16.38 2.31 -4.00
N LEU A 116 -15.42 2.08 -4.89
CA LEU A 116 -14.37 3.03 -5.22
C LEU A 116 -14.96 4.30 -5.87
N PRO A 117 -14.45 5.49 -5.52
CA PRO A 117 -14.75 6.72 -6.25
C PRO A 117 -14.56 6.55 -7.77
N ALA A 118 -15.56 6.96 -8.55
CA ALA A 118 -15.57 6.81 -10.01
C ALA A 118 -14.39 7.51 -10.72
N ARG A 119 -13.69 8.41 -10.03
CA ARG A 119 -12.55 9.19 -10.55
C ARG A 119 -11.20 8.65 -10.12
N LEU A 120 -11.16 7.53 -9.40
CA LEU A 120 -9.90 6.88 -9.09
C LEU A 120 -9.27 6.34 -10.37
N PRO A 121 -7.98 6.62 -10.61
CA PRO A 121 -7.24 6.01 -11.70
C PRO A 121 -6.87 4.59 -11.30
N ILE A 122 -7.87 3.72 -11.18
CA ILE A 122 -7.71 2.31 -10.87
C ILE A 122 -8.10 1.55 -12.13
N PRO A 123 -7.40 0.45 -12.49
CA PRO A 123 -7.83 -0.37 -13.60
C PRO A 123 -9.27 -0.83 -13.34
N PRO A 124 -10.19 -0.69 -14.31
CA PRO A 124 -11.64 -0.87 -14.09
C PRO A 124 -12.05 -2.33 -13.86
N LEU A 125 -11.09 -3.22 -13.59
CA LEU A 125 -11.28 -4.64 -13.59
C LEU A 125 -11.29 -5.18 -12.16
N PRO A 126 -12.42 -5.74 -11.70
CA PRO A 126 -12.58 -6.15 -10.32
C PRO A 126 -11.65 -7.32 -9.97
N LEU A 127 -11.15 -7.30 -8.75
CA LEU A 127 -10.55 -8.44 -8.08
C LEU A 127 -11.60 -9.57 -8.01
N THR A 128 -11.23 -10.78 -8.41
CA THR A 128 -12.10 -11.97 -8.29
C THR A 128 -11.54 -12.89 -7.22
N PHE A 129 -12.39 -13.40 -6.33
CA PHE A 129 -12.01 -14.45 -5.38
C PHE A 129 -12.12 -15.82 -6.05
N LEU A 130 -11.06 -16.62 -5.96
CA LEU A 130 -10.98 -17.93 -6.60
C LEU A 130 -11.10 -19.11 -5.62
N GLY A 131 -11.13 -18.84 -4.32
CA GLY A 131 -11.19 -19.87 -3.28
C GLY A 131 -10.01 -19.82 -2.33
N ARG A 132 -9.71 -20.96 -1.71
CA ARG A 132 -8.61 -21.11 -0.75
C ARG A 132 -7.75 -22.31 -1.10
N LEU A 133 -6.44 -22.15 -0.99
CA LEU A 133 -5.47 -23.25 -1.04
C LEU A 133 -4.77 -23.32 0.32
N ASP A 134 -4.84 -24.46 0.98
CA ASP A 134 -4.32 -24.67 2.34
C ASP A 134 -4.81 -23.61 3.36
N GLY A 135 -6.06 -23.17 3.21
CA GLY A 135 -6.68 -22.12 4.05
C GLY A 135 -6.34 -20.68 3.63
N ALA A 136 -5.31 -20.46 2.81
CA ALA A 136 -4.93 -19.15 2.32
C ALA A 136 -5.82 -18.68 1.15
N PRO A 137 -6.38 -17.46 1.20
CA PRO A 137 -7.18 -16.91 0.10
C PRO A 137 -6.41 -16.78 -1.22
N ILE A 138 -7.12 -17.03 -2.33
CA ILE A 138 -6.65 -16.83 -3.69
C ILE A 138 -7.52 -15.78 -4.37
N TRP A 139 -6.89 -14.84 -5.04
CA TRP A 139 -7.55 -13.88 -5.90
C TRP A 139 -6.94 -13.82 -7.30
N HIS A 140 -7.73 -13.30 -8.23
CA HIS A 140 -7.31 -12.98 -9.59
C HIS A 140 -7.57 -11.50 -9.88
N LEU A 141 -6.60 -10.86 -10.52
CA LEU A 141 -6.70 -9.53 -11.10
C LEU A 141 -6.32 -9.61 -12.57
N PRO A 142 -6.96 -8.87 -13.47
CA PRO A 142 -6.42 -8.75 -14.81
C PRO A 142 -5.04 -8.10 -14.81
N TRP A 143 -4.19 -8.57 -15.72
CA TRP A 143 -2.82 -8.08 -15.81
C TRP A 143 -2.81 -6.66 -16.35
N SER A 144 -2.14 -5.75 -15.64
CA SER A 144 -1.79 -4.43 -16.16
C SER A 144 -0.29 -4.40 -16.46
N SER A 145 0.07 -4.10 -17.70
CA SER A 145 1.45 -3.79 -18.06
C SER A 145 1.72 -2.32 -17.77
N GLY A 146 2.61 -2.02 -16.83
CA GLY A 146 3.08 -0.67 -16.58
C GLY A 146 4.42 -0.67 -15.84
N GLN A 147 5.13 0.43 -15.93
CA GLN A 147 6.37 0.64 -15.17
C GLN A 147 6.02 1.26 -13.81
N PRO A 148 6.61 0.78 -12.70
CA PRO A 148 6.53 1.44 -11.40
C PRO A 148 6.91 2.92 -11.46
N SER A 149 6.32 3.75 -10.61
CA SER A 149 6.74 5.14 -10.44
C SER A 149 8.13 5.24 -9.83
N ASP A 150 8.87 6.27 -10.23
CA ASP A 150 10.17 6.66 -9.70
C ASP A 150 10.08 7.85 -8.72
N LEU A 151 8.87 8.27 -8.33
CA LEU A 151 8.62 9.52 -7.59
C LEU A 151 9.22 10.76 -8.28
N SER A 152 9.27 10.77 -9.61
CA SER A 152 9.61 11.97 -10.38
C SER A 152 8.69 13.15 -10.04
N ILE A 153 9.18 14.36 -10.32
CA ILE A 153 8.43 15.61 -10.14
C ILE A 153 7.06 15.55 -10.85
N THR A 154 7.02 15.03 -12.07
CA THR A 154 5.78 14.83 -12.84
C THR A 154 4.81 13.91 -12.11
N PHE A 155 5.30 12.79 -11.59
CA PHE A 155 4.48 11.87 -10.82
C PHE A 155 3.98 12.49 -9.52
N CYS A 156 4.82 13.23 -8.79
CA CYS A 156 4.41 13.90 -7.55
C CYS A 156 3.29 14.91 -7.79
N GLU A 157 3.36 15.70 -8.86
CA GLU A 157 2.26 16.61 -9.25
C GLU A 157 0.97 15.84 -9.58
N LEU A 158 1.07 14.71 -10.27
CA LEU A 158 -0.07 13.85 -10.56
C LEU A 158 -0.66 13.21 -9.29
N LEU A 159 0.18 12.71 -8.39
CA LEU A 159 -0.24 12.17 -7.10
C LEU A 159 -1.01 13.22 -6.29
N GLY A 160 -0.51 14.46 -6.27
CA GLY A 160 -1.20 15.60 -5.67
C GLY A 160 -2.60 15.81 -6.27
N ASP A 161 -2.71 15.85 -7.60
CA ASP A 161 -4.00 15.98 -8.30
C ASP A 161 -4.98 14.86 -7.91
N GLN A 162 -4.51 13.60 -7.91
CA GLN A 162 -5.29 12.42 -7.60
C GLN A 162 -5.77 12.40 -6.14
N LEU A 163 -4.88 12.60 -5.17
CA LEU A 163 -5.25 12.67 -3.76
C LEU A 163 -6.14 13.89 -3.48
N GLY A 164 -5.91 15.02 -4.15
CA GLY A 164 -6.76 16.20 -4.04
C GLY A 164 -8.21 15.92 -4.44
N ARG A 165 -8.43 15.12 -5.50
CA ARG A 165 -9.76 14.66 -5.92
C ARG A 165 -10.36 13.67 -4.93
N LEU A 166 -9.59 12.69 -4.48
CA LEU A 166 -10.05 11.70 -3.50
C LEU A 166 -10.49 12.31 -2.18
N HIS A 167 -9.76 13.32 -1.73
CA HIS A 167 -10.05 14.01 -0.48
C HIS A 167 -11.29 14.92 -0.55
N GLN A 168 -11.93 15.07 -1.71
CA GLN A 168 -13.28 15.63 -1.80
C GLN A 168 -14.35 14.67 -1.27
N ASP A 169 -14.12 13.35 -1.40
CA ASP A 169 -15.07 12.32 -0.99
C ASP A 169 -14.88 11.99 0.49
N THR A 170 -15.41 12.88 1.33
CA THR A 170 -15.28 12.77 2.79
C THR A 170 -16.36 11.87 3.40
N VAL A 171 -15.99 11.15 4.45
CA VAL A 171 -16.88 10.30 5.25
C VAL A 171 -16.78 10.66 6.74
N SER A 172 -17.86 10.44 7.49
CA SER A 172 -17.96 10.82 8.91
C SER A 172 -17.31 9.82 9.88
N GLY A 173 -16.63 8.79 9.37
CA GLY A 173 -16.03 7.72 10.13
C GLY A 173 -14.93 7.00 9.36
N PHE A 174 -14.20 6.13 10.05
CA PHE A 174 -13.04 5.42 9.51
C PHE A 174 -13.23 3.90 9.54
N GLY A 175 -12.39 3.18 8.81
CA GLY A 175 -12.38 1.71 8.76
C GLY A 175 -12.54 1.14 7.35
N GLN A 176 -12.87 -0.14 7.27
CA GLN A 176 -13.11 -0.84 6.01
C GLN A 176 -14.32 -0.25 5.26
N PRO A 177 -14.21 0.16 3.99
CA PRO A 177 -15.29 0.83 3.24
C PRO A 177 -16.55 0.00 2.98
N LEU A 178 -16.45 -1.32 3.15
CA LEU A 178 -17.56 -2.27 2.98
C LEU A 178 -18.27 -2.58 4.31
N ALA A 179 -17.81 -2.01 5.41
CA ALA A 179 -18.38 -2.18 6.74
C ALA A 179 -19.03 -0.87 7.22
N GLN A 180 -19.74 -0.94 8.35
CA GLN A 180 -20.22 0.27 9.01
C GLN A 180 -19.01 1.09 9.50
N PRO A 181 -18.92 2.38 9.15
CA PRO A 181 -17.78 3.20 9.54
C PRO A 181 -17.75 3.42 11.06
N MET A 182 -16.56 3.34 11.65
CA MET A 182 -16.34 3.64 13.06
C MET A 182 -16.32 5.15 13.28
N PRO A 183 -16.96 5.67 14.35
CA PRO A 183 -16.94 7.09 14.68
C PRO A 183 -15.51 7.65 14.83
N LEU A 184 -15.22 8.80 14.22
CA LEU A 184 -13.90 9.46 14.29
C LEU A 184 -13.42 9.74 15.71
N LEU A 185 -14.34 9.96 16.65
CA LEU A 185 -14.01 10.15 18.07
C LEU A 185 -13.24 8.96 18.67
N HIS A 186 -13.38 7.76 18.08
CA HIS A 186 -12.69 6.56 18.53
C HIS A 186 -11.31 6.37 17.90
N TRP A 187 -10.94 7.17 16.89
CA TRP A 187 -9.67 7.03 16.18
C TRP A 187 -8.48 7.00 17.14
N ASN A 188 -8.31 8.07 17.92
CA ASN A 188 -7.16 8.23 18.82
C ASN A 188 -7.07 7.06 19.81
N THR A 189 -8.17 6.73 20.49
CA THR A 189 -8.21 5.61 21.45
C THR A 189 -7.87 4.27 20.80
N ARG A 190 -8.35 4.03 19.58
CA ARG A 190 -8.11 2.77 18.87
C ARG A 190 -6.65 2.64 18.43
N VAL A 191 -6.06 3.71 17.89
CA VAL A 191 -4.65 3.76 17.52
C VAL A 191 -3.76 3.61 18.76
N THR A 192 -3.99 4.37 19.82
CA THR A 192 -3.21 4.26 21.07
C THR A 192 -3.32 2.86 21.67
N ARG A 193 -4.50 2.24 21.67
CA ARG A 193 -4.67 0.85 22.13
C ARG A 193 -3.86 -0.12 21.28
N PHE A 194 -3.89 0.02 19.95
CA PHE A 194 -3.10 -0.81 19.05
C PHE A 194 -1.59 -0.67 19.34
N LEU A 195 -1.11 0.57 19.44
CA LEU A 195 0.30 0.88 19.71
C LEU A 195 0.76 0.38 21.10
N ALA A 196 -0.11 0.41 22.11
CA ALA A 196 0.19 -0.09 23.45
C ALA A 196 0.47 -1.61 23.48
N HIS A 197 -0.03 -2.37 22.50
CA HIS A 197 0.23 -3.80 22.35
C HIS A 197 1.39 -4.11 21.40
N HIS A 198 2.03 -3.09 20.82
CA HIS A 198 3.16 -3.28 19.92
C HIS A 198 4.37 -3.87 20.67
N PRO A 199 5.09 -4.88 20.13
CA PRO A 199 6.25 -5.48 20.80
C PRO A 199 7.35 -4.47 21.13
N ARG A 200 7.52 -3.46 20.27
CA ARG A 200 8.52 -2.39 20.41
C ARG A 200 7.96 -1.12 21.05
N ARG A 201 6.84 -1.18 21.78
CA ARG A 201 6.15 0.01 22.36
C ARG A 201 7.05 0.93 23.20
N ALA A 202 8.15 0.42 23.75
CA ALA A 202 9.11 1.21 24.52
C ALA A 202 9.71 2.37 23.70
N GLU A 203 9.83 2.20 22.37
CA GLU A 203 10.31 3.26 21.47
C GLU A 203 9.36 4.46 21.39
N LEU A 204 8.08 4.27 21.71
CA LEU A 204 7.08 5.34 21.67
C LEU A 204 7.21 6.31 22.86
N GLY A 205 8.02 5.99 23.87
CA GLY A 205 8.29 6.87 25.01
C GLY A 205 7.00 7.36 25.71
N THR A 206 6.82 8.68 25.76
CA THR A 206 5.65 9.32 26.41
C THR A 206 4.44 9.45 25.50
N LEU A 207 4.54 9.09 24.21
CA LEU A 207 3.47 9.27 23.21
C LEU A 207 2.14 8.65 23.65
N LEU A 208 2.18 7.43 24.21
CA LEU A 208 0.98 6.71 24.64
C LEU A 208 0.21 7.40 25.78
N LYS A 209 0.83 8.38 26.45
CA LYS A 209 0.23 9.17 27.53
C LYS A 209 -0.31 10.52 27.04
N ARG A 210 -0.02 10.91 25.79
CA ARG A 210 -0.44 12.19 25.23
C ARG A 210 -1.90 12.13 24.81
N THR A 211 -2.55 13.31 24.83
CA THR A 211 -3.88 13.51 24.25
C THR A 211 -3.73 14.17 22.89
N PHE A 212 -4.54 13.71 21.93
CA PHE A 212 -4.55 14.22 20.56
C PHE A 212 -5.96 14.78 20.26
N PRO A 213 -6.09 15.85 19.45
CA PRO A 213 -7.38 16.36 19.02
C PRO A 213 -8.13 15.30 18.20
N ALA A 214 -9.45 15.22 18.28
CA ALA A 214 -10.19 14.27 17.45
C ALA A 214 -10.15 14.72 15.97
N PRO A 215 -9.91 13.80 15.01
CA PRO A 215 -10.09 14.10 13.60
C PRO A 215 -11.53 14.51 13.29
N THR A 216 -11.71 15.38 12.31
CA THR A 216 -13.02 15.93 11.94
C THR A 216 -13.65 15.29 10.71
N ARG A 217 -12.83 14.65 9.87
CA ARG A 217 -13.27 13.92 8.68
C ARG A 217 -12.34 12.77 8.36
N ALA A 218 -12.87 11.76 7.68
CA ALA A 218 -12.09 10.72 7.03
C ALA A 218 -12.24 10.81 5.51
N VAL A 219 -11.27 10.22 4.81
CA VAL A 219 -11.11 10.21 3.37
C VAL A 219 -10.67 8.82 2.92
N TRP A 220 -10.74 8.56 1.62
CA TRP A 220 -10.07 7.41 1.03
C TRP A 220 -8.56 7.51 1.24
N CYS A 221 -7.97 6.46 1.80
CA CYS A 221 -6.56 6.36 2.10
C CYS A 221 -6.06 4.98 1.66
N LEU A 222 -4.91 4.95 1.00
CA LEU A 222 -4.16 3.72 0.73
C LEU A 222 -3.02 3.64 1.74
N PRO A 223 -3.15 2.88 2.85
CA PRO A 223 -2.14 2.91 3.91
C PRO A 223 -0.79 2.33 3.50
N ASP A 224 -0.76 1.54 2.41
CA ASP A 224 0.46 0.97 1.81
C ASP A 224 0.98 1.83 0.64
N MET A 225 0.78 3.15 0.72
CA MET A 225 1.14 4.07 -0.36
C MET A 225 2.66 4.07 -0.59
N ARG A 226 3.10 3.45 -1.68
CA ARG A 226 4.49 3.37 -2.14
C ARG A 226 4.54 3.66 -3.64
N ALA A 227 5.68 4.11 -4.15
CA ALA A 227 5.76 4.51 -5.57
C ALA A 227 5.53 3.34 -6.54
N ASP A 228 5.93 2.14 -6.15
CA ASP A 228 5.72 0.92 -6.92
C ASP A 228 4.25 0.47 -6.94
N GLN A 229 3.40 1.06 -6.10
CA GLN A 229 1.95 0.90 -6.19
C GLN A 229 1.29 1.79 -7.25
N TYR A 230 2.09 2.52 -8.02
CA TYR A 230 1.62 3.31 -9.14
C TYR A 230 2.30 2.84 -10.41
N LEU A 231 1.49 2.39 -11.36
CA LEU A 231 1.96 1.86 -12.64
C LEU A 231 1.69 2.88 -13.74
N CYS A 232 2.74 3.32 -14.42
CA CYS A 232 2.61 4.04 -15.68
C CYS A 232 2.26 3.03 -16.79
N ALA A 233 0.97 2.92 -17.11
CA ALA A 233 0.45 2.07 -18.16
C ALA A 233 0.21 2.87 -19.46
N ALA A 234 -0.09 2.17 -20.55
CA ALA A 234 -0.34 2.81 -21.86
C ALA A 234 -1.51 3.81 -21.84
N THR A 235 -2.48 3.62 -20.94
CA THR A 235 -3.65 4.49 -20.76
C THR A 235 -3.46 5.57 -19.69
N GLY A 236 -2.25 5.70 -19.14
CA GLY A 236 -1.92 6.61 -18.05
C GLY A 236 -1.53 5.89 -16.77
N TRP A 237 -1.41 6.65 -15.69
CA TRP A 237 -1.03 6.14 -14.38
C TRP A 237 -2.21 5.46 -13.70
N VAL A 238 -1.97 4.27 -13.13
CA VAL A 238 -2.98 3.52 -12.40
C VAL A 238 -2.48 3.05 -11.04
N TRP A 239 -3.35 2.97 -10.05
CA TRP A 239 -3.01 2.41 -8.73
C TRP A 239 -3.10 0.89 -8.79
N SER A 240 -2.05 0.20 -8.35
CA SER A 240 -2.07 -1.21 -8.01
C SER A 240 -2.34 -1.41 -6.51
N ASP A 241 -2.60 -2.66 -6.12
CA ASP A 241 -2.90 -3.08 -4.75
C ASP A 241 -3.94 -2.22 -4.00
N TRP A 242 -4.89 -1.66 -4.76
CA TRP A 242 -6.00 -0.84 -4.25
C TRP A 242 -6.89 -1.59 -3.24
N GLU A 243 -6.77 -2.92 -3.16
CA GLU A 243 -7.48 -3.73 -2.17
C GLU A 243 -7.15 -3.36 -0.71
N ALA A 244 -6.05 -2.64 -0.46
CA ALA A 244 -5.70 -2.13 0.87
C ALA A 244 -6.38 -0.77 1.19
N LEU A 245 -7.22 -0.23 0.31
CA LEU A 245 -7.93 1.03 0.55
C LEU A 245 -8.87 0.95 1.76
N VAL A 246 -8.80 1.99 2.58
CA VAL A 246 -9.66 2.19 3.75
C VAL A 246 -10.16 3.63 3.82
N TRP A 247 -11.16 3.86 4.67
CA TRP A 247 -11.43 5.20 5.17
C TRP A 247 -10.53 5.48 6.37
N ALA A 248 -9.74 6.54 6.30
CA ALA A 248 -8.87 6.97 7.39
C ALA A 248 -9.02 8.47 7.64
N PRO A 249 -8.73 8.98 8.84
CA PRO A 249 -8.58 10.41 9.05
C PRO A 249 -7.64 11.03 8.03
N ILE A 250 -7.98 12.22 7.54
CA ILE A 250 -7.18 12.92 6.53
C ILE A 250 -5.75 13.20 7.04
N GLU A 251 -5.59 13.37 8.36
CA GLU A 251 -4.31 13.53 9.04
C GLU A 251 -3.41 12.30 8.85
N PHE A 252 -3.98 11.10 8.82
CA PHE A 252 -3.22 9.87 8.61
C PHE A 252 -2.73 9.77 7.16
N ASP A 253 -3.57 10.10 6.18
CA ASP A 253 -3.18 10.12 4.77
C ASP A 253 -2.10 11.18 4.48
N TRP A 254 -2.22 12.38 5.07
CA TRP A 254 -1.17 13.39 4.95
C TRP A 254 0.13 13.02 5.67
N ALA A 255 0.08 12.25 6.76
CA ALA A 255 1.29 11.74 7.40
C ALA A 255 2.01 10.71 6.52
N LEU A 256 1.27 9.91 5.73
CA LEU A 256 1.84 9.04 4.70
C LEU A 256 2.56 9.87 3.64
N VAL A 257 1.87 10.84 3.05
CA VAL A 257 2.44 11.73 2.02
C VAL A 257 3.66 12.47 2.54
N GLU A 258 3.61 12.95 3.79
CA GLU A 258 4.73 13.65 4.39
C GLU A 258 6.01 12.81 4.44
N LEU A 259 5.87 11.52 4.77
CA LEU A 259 6.98 10.57 4.85
C LEU A 259 7.39 10.03 3.48
N LEU A 260 6.46 9.98 2.51
CA LEU A 260 6.71 9.50 1.15
C LEU A 260 7.54 10.50 0.32
N LEU A 261 7.32 11.81 0.50
CA LEU A 261 7.99 12.85 -0.29
C LEU A 261 9.28 13.36 0.38
N GLU A 262 10.41 12.94 -0.19
CA GLU A 262 11.73 13.10 0.41
C GLU A 262 12.33 14.49 0.14
N THR A 263 12.13 15.05 -1.07
CA THR A 263 12.78 16.31 -1.47
C THR A 263 11.83 17.52 -1.49
N PRO A 264 12.34 18.76 -1.33
CA PRO A 264 11.55 19.98 -1.48
C PRO A 264 10.83 20.08 -2.83
N GLU A 265 11.47 19.66 -3.92
CA GLU A 265 10.92 19.74 -5.28
C GLU A 265 9.73 18.79 -5.44
N GLN A 266 9.82 17.57 -4.91
CA GLN A 266 8.70 16.61 -4.87
C GLN A 266 7.50 17.18 -4.12
N ARG A 267 7.75 17.81 -2.95
CA ARG A 267 6.71 18.45 -2.14
C ARG A 267 6.05 19.61 -2.86
N GLN A 268 6.83 20.48 -3.50
CA GLN A 268 6.30 21.59 -4.29
C GLN A 268 5.44 21.10 -5.46
N ALA A 269 5.90 20.07 -6.18
CA ALA A 269 5.16 19.47 -7.28
C ALA A 269 3.83 18.86 -6.79
N PHE A 270 3.88 18.09 -5.71
CA PHE A 270 2.68 17.55 -5.06
C PHE A 270 1.69 18.65 -4.68
N MET A 271 2.16 19.71 -4.01
CA MET A 271 1.31 20.84 -3.61
C MET A 271 0.69 21.58 -4.79
N LYS A 272 1.43 21.71 -5.90
CA LYS A 272 0.91 22.28 -7.15
C LYS A 272 -0.24 21.46 -7.73
N GLY A 273 -0.16 20.13 -7.68
CA GLY A 273 -1.26 19.24 -8.08
C GLY A 273 -2.43 19.29 -7.09
N TYR A 274 -2.14 19.10 -5.81
CA TYR A 274 -3.15 18.99 -4.75
C TYR A 274 -4.01 20.24 -4.60
N SER A 275 -3.41 21.42 -4.70
CA SER A 275 -4.09 22.71 -4.53
C SER A 275 -5.17 23.02 -5.57
N ARG A 276 -5.24 22.24 -6.66
CA ARG A 276 -6.34 22.31 -7.65
C ARG A 276 -7.68 21.86 -7.08
N HIS A 277 -7.65 20.99 -6.07
CA HIS A 277 -8.84 20.34 -5.55
C HIS A 277 -8.95 20.46 -4.03
N GLY A 278 -7.83 20.46 -3.30
CA GLY A 278 -7.81 20.52 -1.85
C GLY A 278 -6.98 21.68 -1.30
N ARG A 279 -6.93 21.76 0.02
CA ARG A 279 -6.00 22.62 0.76
C ARG A 279 -5.19 21.77 1.72
N MET A 280 -3.94 22.15 1.94
CA MET A 280 -3.10 21.53 2.96
C MET A 280 -3.80 21.61 4.31
N ILE A 281 -3.73 20.53 5.08
CA ILE A 281 -4.25 20.50 6.45
C ILE A 281 -3.16 20.89 7.45
N ASP A 282 -3.58 21.22 8.67
CA ASP A 282 -2.66 21.27 9.80
C ASP A 282 -2.49 19.86 10.38
N LEU A 283 -1.29 19.29 10.22
CA LEU A 283 -0.96 17.97 10.73
C LEU A 283 -0.34 18.02 12.13
N ASP A 284 0.06 19.20 12.65
CA ASP A 284 0.88 19.30 13.88
C ASP A 284 0.24 18.62 15.10
N GLY A 285 -1.09 18.75 15.24
CA GLY A 285 -1.83 18.13 16.34
C GLY A 285 -1.91 16.60 16.29
N GLN A 286 -1.68 15.98 15.13
CA GLN A 286 -1.89 14.54 14.89
C GLN A 286 -0.64 13.80 14.38
N ARG A 287 0.39 14.54 13.95
CA ARG A 287 1.58 14.06 13.26
C ARG A 287 2.22 12.87 13.96
N GLU A 288 2.52 13.02 15.25
CA GLU A 288 3.20 11.97 16.01
C GLU A 288 2.37 10.69 16.12
N LEU A 289 1.06 10.79 16.37
CA LEU A 289 0.19 9.61 16.47
C LEU A 289 0.10 8.88 15.13
N CYS A 290 -0.04 9.63 14.03
CA CYS A 290 -0.12 9.07 12.69
C CYS A 290 1.22 8.42 12.29
N ARG A 291 2.35 9.08 12.51
CA ARG A 291 3.68 8.52 12.24
C ARG A 291 3.97 7.28 13.10
N ALA A 292 3.51 7.25 14.36
CA ALA A 292 3.63 6.06 15.20
C ALA A 292 2.82 4.89 14.67
N LEU A 293 1.62 5.13 14.14
CA LEU A 293 0.83 4.10 13.47
C LEU A 293 1.55 3.59 12.20
N LEU A 294 2.05 4.49 11.35
CA LEU A 294 2.80 4.12 10.14
C LEU A 294 4.07 3.33 10.43
N TRP A 295 4.77 3.69 11.51
CA TRP A 295 5.89 2.91 12.03
C TRP A 295 5.46 1.50 12.45
N ALA A 296 4.39 1.37 13.24
CA ALA A 296 3.90 0.07 13.70
C ALA A 296 3.33 -0.81 12.58
N MET A 297 2.94 -0.18 11.46
CA MET A 297 2.53 -0.82 10.21
C MET A 297 3.71 -1.28 9.36
N GLU A 298 4.92 -0.79 9.65
CA GLU A 298 6.09 -0.92 8.77
C GLU A 298 5.82 -0.44 7.34
N ALA A 299 4.98 0.60 7.18
CA ALA A 299 4.54 1.11 5.87
C ALA A 299 5.70 1.57 4.95
N PHE A 300 6.84 1.91 5.54
CA PHE A 300 8.07 2.30 4.85
C PHE A 300 9.23 1.33 5.13
N GLY A 301 8.90 0.07 5.43
CA GLY A 301 9.83 -0.97 5.81
C GLY A 301 10.30 -0.90 7.28
N PRO A 302 11.18 -1.82 7.70
CA PRO A 302 11.65 -1.93 9.07
C PRO A 302 12.59 -0.76 9.42
N ARG A 303 12.09 0.19 10.21
CA ARG A 303 12.83 1.36 10.71
C ARG A 303 12.62 1.56 12.22
N SER A 304 13.46 2.38 12.84
CA SER A 304 13.23 2.83 14.22
C SER A 304 12.10 3.86 14.27
N TYR A 305 11.38 3.93 15.39
CA TYR A 305 10.38 4.99 15.56
C TYR A 305 11.04 6.38 15.55
N ALA A 306 12.24 6.50 16.12
CA ALA A 306 12.99 7.75 16.20
C ALA A 306 13.27 8.35 14.81
N GLU A 307 13.64 7.52 13.82
CA GLU A 307 13.85 7.97 12.44
C GLU A 307 12.57 8.54 11.82
N LEU A 308 11.44 7.84 11.95
CA LEU A 308 10.16 8.33 11.42
C LEU A 308 9.69 9.58 12.17
N ALA A 309 9.85 9.63 13.50
CA ALA A 309 9.50 10.78 14.31
C ALA A 309 10.32 12.03 13.94
N ALA A 310 11.60 11.85 13.59
CA ALA A 310 12.51 12.93 13.21
C ALA A 310 12.41 13.37 11.74
N ALA A 311 11.63 12.66 10.90
CA ALA A 311 11.47 13.03 9.49
C ALA A 311 10.94 14.47 9.32
N PRO A 312 11.33 15.19 8.25
CA PRO A 312 10.93 16.58 8.04
C PRO A 312 9.42 16.81 8.19
N ALA A 313 9.05 17.81 8.99
CA ALA A 313 7.65 18.19 9.24
C ALA A 313 7.22 19.32 8.30
N TRP A 314 6.97 19.02 7.02
CA TRP A 314 6.67 20.02 6.00
C TRP A 314 5.17 20.28 5.80
N VAL A 315 4.31 19.40 6.31
CA VAL A 315 2.85 19.58 6.29
C VAL A 315 2.41 20.37 7.52
N SER A 316 2.82 21.63 7.62
CA SER A 316 2.41 22.53 8.72
C SER A 316 2.07 23.90 8.13
N PRO A 317 1.08 24.62 8.67
CA PRO A 317 0.84 26.02 8.31
C PRO A 317 2.10 26.89 8.44
N ARG A 318 3.02 26.51 9.34
CA ARG A 318 4.30 27.21 9.59
C ARG A 318 5.36 26.95 8.52
N SER A 319 5.20 25.92 7.70
CA SER A 319 6.16 25.55 6.64
C SER A 319 5.90 26.29 5.32
N LEU A 320 4.82 27.07 5.24
CA LEU A 320 4.45 27.91 4.07
C LEU A 320 4.79 29.40 4.27
N ALA A 321 5.39 29.76 5.41
CA ALA A 321 5.86 31.12 5.73
C ALA A 321 7.38 31.22 5.53
#